data_AF-A0A2T7PI26-F1
#
_entry.id   AF-A0A2T7PI26-F1
#
_cell.length_a   1.000
_cell.length_b   1.000
_cell.length_c   1.000
_cell.angle_alpha   90.00
_cell.angle_beta   90.00
_cell.angle_gamma   90.00
#
_symmetry.space_group_name_H-M   'P 1'
#
loop_
_entity.id
_entity.type
_entity.pdbx_description
1 polymer ?
#
loop_
_entity_poly.entity_id
_entity_poly.type
_entity_poly.pdbx_seq_one_letter_code
_entity_poly.pdbx_strand_id
1 'polypeptide(L)'
;MTCLEHSAETFHQSTHLSAGKGGVITRTACLPCVLSGGVCLSSVSASLSVDLTCIHLPAISVWPAVSRPMSAADRPSVWGSRAGHESRHAAHHQVPHARAAARGSGPRWVLVWYSVHNGHPQCSHSTFLESGLEKNFESVLVSVVDCPDLTQKPFNLSAKGLCGSPRLADVGGPPYLLPLPQKDKLYNQAEIARQVELPGAFILGAGAGPWQVVGVNSELACTVQVAAEGNEPISINSHVTKVNPQNNLWVLEKLNSTDFNLMGNFLCCEGKPGKVIEIKARKRTGDENFMSATRQALQQQYGPQPVALGGVFVIEKGKANLHVMPDFPCAPLSSDEEVDEWLKFYEMNAPLVCVGELVSHDPGLDLRVEHFHCFSEHGEGGHYHYDTTPEEVSYLAYFNIADSIYRVDQPPVSWDDIKKQK
;
A
#
# COMPACT_ATOMS: atom_id res chain seq x y z
N MET A 1 20.21 -41.44 -38.18
CA MET A 1 20.20 -42.91 -38.30
C MET A 1 19.58 -43.46 -37.02
N THR A 2 18.72 -44.48 -37.18
CA THR A 2 17.81 -45.16 -36.22
C THR A 2 16.67 -44.26 -35.67
N CYS A 3 15.44 -44.26 -36.22
CA CYS A 3 14.36 -45.29 -36.18
C CYS A 3 13.91 -45.60 -34.74
N LEU A 4 12.64 -45.62 -34.33
CA LEU A 4 11.35 -45.81 -35.03
C LEU A 4 10.17 -45.40 -34.09
N GLU A 5 8.98 -45.41 -34.69
CA GLU A 5 7.68 -44.84 -34.31
C GLU A 5 6.84 -45.60 -33.26
N HIS A 6 5.64 -45.01 -33.00
CA HIS A 6 4.35 -45.54 -32.50
C HIS A 6 3.97 -45.04 -31.10
N SER A 7 2.73 -44.65 -30.78
CA SER A 7 1.49 -44.42 -31.52
C SER A 7 0.50 -43.79 -30.52
N ALA A 8 -0.45 -43.00 -31.02
CA ALA A 8 -1.52 -42.38 -30.24
C ALA A 8 -2.59 -43.39 -29.80
N GLU A 9 -3.26 -43.15 -28.67
CA GLU A 9 -4.66 -43.54 -28.47
C GLU A 9 -5.34 -42.68 -27.39
N THR A 10 -6.40 -42.00 -27.81
CA THR A 10 -7.38 -41.22 -27.05
C THR A 10 -8.45 -42.15 -26.45
N PHE A 11 -8.93 -41.85 -25.23
CA PHE A 11 -10.20 -42.39 -24.72
C PHE A 11 -11.09 -41.27 -24.18
N HIS A 12 -12.25 -41.10 -24.81
CA HIS A 12 -13.42 -40.40 -24.29
C HIS A 12 -14.30 -41.41 -23.54
N GLN A 13 -14.86 -41.02 -22.39
CA GLN A 13 -16.17 -41.54 -21.96
C GLN A 13 -16.88 -40.51 -21.06
N SER A 14 -18.06 -40.12 -21.52
CA SER A 14 -19.09 -39.38 -20.81
C SER A 14 -20.07 -40.37 -20.16
N THR A 15 -20.71 -39.99 -19.05
CA THR A 15 -22.05 -40.48 -18.67
C THR A 15 -22.69 -39.53 -17.64
N HIS A 16 -24.02 -39.51 -17.68
CA HIS A 16 -24.97 -38.52 -17.17
C HIS A 16 -25.70 -38.99 -15.87
N LEU A 17 -26.37 -38.03 -15.21
CA LEU A 17 -27.58 -38.15 -14.33
C LEU A 17 -27.37 -38.76 -12.92
N SER A 18 -28.03 -38.37 -11.81
CA SER A 18 -29.14 -37.44 -11.50
C SER A 18 -29.23 -37.20 -9.97
N ALA A 19 -30.08 -36.27 -9.56
CA ALA A 19 -30.33 -35.77 -8.21
C ALA A 19 -30.92 -36.80 -7.21
N GLY A 20 -30.68 -36.58 -5.90
CA GLY A 20 -31.35 -37.32 -4.83
C GLY A 20 -31.02 -36.87 -3.40
N LYS A 21 -31.98 -36.17 -2.80
CA LYS A 21 -32.22 -35.77 -1.39
C LYS A 21 -31.47 -36.51 -0.25
N GLY A 22 -30.98 -35.69 0.70
CA GLY A 22 -31.30 -35.72 2.15
C GLY A 22 -31.10 -37.02 2.95
N GLY A 23 -30.21 -36.97 3.95
CA GLY A 23 -30.16 -37.99 5.00
C GLY A 23 -28.98 -37.82 5.95
N VAL A 24 -29.27 -37.40 7.18
CA VAL A 24 -28.37 -37.35 8.33
C VAL A 24 -27.83 -38.76 8.62
N ILE A 25 -26.50 -38.91 8.73
CA ILE A 25 -25.86 -40.13 9.22
C ILE A 25 -24.97 -39.77 10.41
N THR A 26 -25.49 -39.98 11.60
CA THR A 26 -24.69 -40.17 12.83
C THR A 26 -24.07 -41.56 12.79
N ARG A 27 -22.74 -41.66 12.79
CA ARG A 27 -22.02 -42.91 13.06
C ARG A 27 -21.23 -42.79 14.36
N THR A 28 -21.76 -43.42 15.39
CA THR A 28 -21.04 -43.82 16.59
C THR A 28 -20.24 -45.08 16.26
N ALA A 29 -18.94 -45.09 16.54
CA ALA A 29 -18.12 -46.29 16.50
C ALA A 29 -17.37 -46.43 17.83
N CYS A 30 -17.51 -47.60 18.45
CA CYS A 30 -16.84 -48.01 19.68
C CYS A 30 -15.62 -48.90 19.40
N LEU A 31 -14.71 -48.92 20.39
CA LEU A 31 -13.67 -49.91 20.78
C LEU A 31 -12.21 -49.44 20.60
N PRO A 32 -11.24 -49.89 21.45
CA PRO A 32 -11.36 -50.43 22.81
C PRO A 32 -10.40 -49.79 23.85
N CYS A 33 -10.67 -50.16 25.10
CA CYS A 33 -10.05 -49.78 26.37
C CYS A 33 -8.62 -50.35 26.55
N VAL A 34 -7.69 -49.54 27.08
CA VAL A 34 -6.52 -50.02 27.84
C VAL A 34 -6.40 -49.19 29.11
N LEU A 35 -6.37 -49.89 30.25
CA LEU A 35 -6.32 -49.40 31.62
C LEU A 35 -4.92 -48.89 32.00
N SER A 36 -4.83 -47.79 32.75
CA SER A 36 -4.31 -47.76 34.14
C SER A 36 -4.11 -46.34 34.68
N GLY A 37 -4.55 -46.12 35.92
CA GLY A 37 -4.09 -45.02 36.80
C GLY A 37 -5.12 -43.95 37.14
N GLY A 38 -5.75 -44.05 38.32
CA GLY A 38 -6.61 -43.02 38.94
C GLY A 38 -5.85 -41.71 39.23
N VAL A 39 -6.50 -40.59 39.55
CA VAL A 39 -7.41 -40.37 40.70
C VAL A 39 -8.45 -39.31 40.37
N CYS A 40 -9.70 -39.54 40.78
CA CYS A 40 -10.81 -38.59 40.80
C CYS A 40 -10.61 -37.48 41.83
N LEU A 41 -11.09 -36.27 41.51
CA LEU A 41 -11.98 -35.50 42.39
C LEU A 41 -12.84 -34.53 41.55
N SER A 42 -14.15 -34.78 41.64
CA SER A 42 -15.32 -33.89 41.51
C SER A 42 -15.07 -32.39 41.74
N SER A 43 -15.81 -31.41 41.22
CA SER A 43 -17.12 -31.35 40.56
C SER A 43 -17.47 -29.88 40.23
N VAL A 44 -18.56 -29.74 39.47
CA VAL A 44 -19.52 -28.61 39.38
C VAL A 44 -19.25 -27.48 38.36
N SER A 45 -20.20 -27.43 37.44
CA SER A 45 -20.63 -26.42 36.49
C SER A 45 -20.89 -25.02 37.05
N ALA A 46 -20.61 -23.98 36.26
CA ALA A 46 -21.54 -22.86 36.07
C ALA A 46 -21.13 -22.01 34.86
N SER A 47 -22.04 -21.92 33.90
CA SER A 47 -22.13 -20.89 32.88
C SER A 47 -22.43 -19.53 33.51
N LEU A 48 -21.73 -18.47 33.12
CA LEU A 48 -22.20 -17.09 33.27
C LEU A 48 -21.59 -16.19 32.18
N SER A 49 -22.49 -15.68 31.35
CA SER A 49 -22.35 -14.49 30.51
C SER A 49 -22.03 -13.26 31.34
N VAL A 50 -21.09 -12.42 30.88
CA VAL A 50 -20.88 -11.08 31.44
C VAL A 50 -20.76 -10.06 30.31
N ASP A 51 -21.78 -9.21 30.25
CA ASP A 51 -21.79 -7.93 29.53
C ASP A 51 -20.73 -6.99 30.12
N LEU A 52 -19.89 -6.41 29.27
CA LEU A 52 -18.97 -5.32 29.63
C LEU A 52 -19.64 -3.98 29.28
N THR A 53 -20.23 -3.35 30.29
CA THR A 53 -20.60 -1.94 30.26
C THR A 53 -19.37 -1.09 30.59
N CYS A 54 -19.06 -0.14 29.71
CA CYS A 54 -18.01 0.86 29.89
C CYS A 54 -18.40 1.85 31.01
N ILE A 55 -17.57 1.96 32.04
CA ILE A 55 -17.67 3.03 33.04
C ILE A 55 -16.52 4.02 32.78
N HIS A 56 -16.90 5.26 32.43
CA HIS A 56 -16.01 6.42 32.40
C HIS A 56 -15.64 6.86 33.83
N LEU A 57 -14.34 7.08 34.07
CA LEU A 57 -13.83 7.84 35.21
C LEU A 57 -13.01 9.03 34.69
N PRO A 58 -13.17 10.24 35.25
CA PRO A 58 -12.37 11.40 34.85
C PRO A 58 -11.01 11.41 35.56
N ALA A 59 -9.95 11.67 34.80
CA ALA A 59 -8.60 11.84 35.33
C ALA A 59 -8.47 13.21 36.03
N ILE A 60 -8.09 13.18 37.30
CA ILE A 60 -7.66 14.33 38.11
C ILE A 60 -6.17 14.54 37.86
N SER A 61 -5.79 15.75 37.42
CA SER A 61 -4.41 16.17 37.26
C SER A 61 -3.85 16.71 38.58
N VAL A 62 -2.66 16.25 38.98
CA VAL A 62 -1.91 16.80 40.11
C VAL A 62 -0.49 17.12 39.62
N TRP A 63 -0.15 18.41 39.65
CA TRP A 63 1.21 18.92 39.46
C TRP A 63 1.91 19.03 40.83
N PRO A 64 3.22 18.77 40.93
CA PRO A 64 4.03 19.35 42.00
C PRO A 64 4.82 20.56 41.49
N ALA A 65 4.65 21.65 42.23
CA ALA A 65 5.42 22.89 42.12
C ALA A 65 6.85 22.71 42.62
N VAL A 66 7.83 23.31 41.93
CA VAL A 66 9.15 23.63 42.49
C VAL A 66 9.42 25.10 42.24
N SER A 67 9.72 25.81 43.32
CA SER A 67 9.90 27.25 43.42
C SER A 67 11.38 27.63 43.36
N ARG A 68 11.69 28.75 42.68
CA ARG A 68 12.62 29.82 43.13
C ARG A 68 12.57 31.04 42.17
N PRO A 69 12.91 32.25 42.65
CA PRO A 69 12.27 33.50 42.25
C PRO A 69 12.98 34.26 41.12
N MET A 70 12.22 35.09 40.39
CA MET A 70 12.73 36.18 39.55
C MET A 70 12.42 37.54 40.19
N SER A 71 13.34 38.48 40.01
CA SER A 71 13.23 39.91 40.35
C SER A 71 12.40 40.69 39.32
N ALA A 72 11.84 41.81 39.77
CA ALA A 72 10.79 42.63 39.17
C ALA A 72 11.25 43.62 38.06
N ALA A 73 10.23 44.32 37.53
CA ALA A 73 10.20 45.46 36.57
C ALA A 73 10.06 45.00 35.09
N ASP A 74 9.07 45.40 34.27
CA ASP A 74 8.20 46.58 34.25
C ASP A 74 6.83 46.27 33.60
N ARG A 75 5.79 46.99 34.03
CA ARG A 75 4.52 47.22 33.29
C ARG A 75 4.59 48.59 32.60
N PRO A 76 3.86 48.82 31.51
CA PRO A 76 2.49 49.39 31.60
C PRO A 76 1.57 48.78 30.50
N SER A 77 0.27 49.01 30.33
CA SER A 77 -0.88 49.55 31.04
C SER A 77 -2.12 49.23 30.17
N VAL A 78 -3.30 49.20 30.79
CA VAL A 78 -4.63 48.79 30.28
C VAL A 78 -5.24 49.78 29.25
N TRP A 79 -6.23 49.34 28.44
CA TRP A 79 -7.58 49.94 28.15
C TRP A 79 -8.21 49.19 26.94
N GLY A 80 -9.22 48.30 27.12
CA GLY A 80 -10.66 48.53 26.86
C GLY A 80 -11.05 48.21 25.39
N SER A 81 -12.11 47.52 24.96
CA SER A 81 -13.42 47.17 25.54
C SER A 81 -14.15 46.13 24.65
N ARG A 82 -14.97 45.28 25.30
CA ARG A 82 -16.28 44.67 24.90
C ARG A 82 -16.58 44.12 23.48
N ALA A 83 -16.95 42.83 23.52
CA ALA A 83 -18.16 42.17 22.99
C ALA A 83 -18.40 42.02 21.47
N GLY A 84 -18.54 40.77 21.05
CA GLY A 84 -19.09 40.37 19.76
C GLY A 84 -19.13 38.84 19.62
N HIS A 85 -20.27 38.25 19.96
CA HIS A 85 -20.59 36.84 19.76
C HIS A 85 -20.85 36.63 18.26
N GLU A 86 -20.05 35.84 17.55
CA GLU A 86 -20.47 35.21 16.29
C GLU A 86 -19.72 33.89 16.11
N SER A 87 -20.45 32.80 16.30
CA SER A 87 -20.08 31.44 15.96
C SER A 87 -20.06 31.29 14.44
N ARG A 88 -18.87 31.19 13.85
CA ARG A 88 -18.68 30.64 12.51
C ARG A 88 -17.67 29.51 12.60
N HIS A 89 -18.15 28.29 12.32
CA HIS A 89 -17.29 27.16 11.97
C HIS A 89 -16.56 27.52 10.67
N ALA A 90 -15.37 28.09 10.81
CA ALA A 90 -14.41 28.17 9.72
C ALA A 90 -13.66 26.83 9.72
N ALA A 91 -13.90 26.01 8.70
CA ALA A 91 -12.96 24.97 8.33
C ALA A 91 -11.63 25.67 8.00
N HIS A 92 -10.64 25.51 8.87
CA HIS A 92 -9.29 25.97 8.57
C HIS A 92 -8.75 25.11 7.41
N HIS A 93 -8.79 25.65 6.20
CA HIS A 93 -7.93 25.19 5.12
C HIS A 93 -6.49 25.37 5.59
N GLN A 94 -5.83 24.28 5.98
CA GLN A 94 -4.40 24.28 6.19
C GLN A 94 -3.73 24.47 4.82
N VAL A 95 -3.06 25.60 4.66
CA VAL A 95 -2.22 25.91 3.50
C VAL A 95 -0.96 25.04 3.60
N PRO A 96 -0.46 24.42 2.50
CA PRO A 96 0.77 23.64 2.52
C PRO A 96 1.92 24.45 3.13
N HIS A 97 2.56 23.91 4.17
CA HIS A 97 3.75 24.52 4.75
C HIS A 97 5.00 23.94 4.07
N ALA A 98 5.62 24.69 3.16
CA ALA A 98 6.95 24.37 2.67
C ALA A 98 7.99 24.68 3.77
N ARG A 99 8.64 23.66 4.32
CA ARG A 99 9.86 23.82 5.14
C ARG A 99 11.07 23.58 4.24
N ALA A 100 11.93 24.59 4.09
CA ALA A 100 13.24 24.40 3.47
C ALA A 100 14.14 23.58 4.42
N ALA A 101 14.59 22.41 4.00
CA ALA A 101 15.55 21.60 4.75
C ALA A 101 16.90 22.33 4.90
N ALA A 102 17.52 22.20 6.08
CA ALA A 102 18.78 22.86 6.43
C ALA A 102 19.99 22.29 5.66
N ARG A 103 21.02 23.13 5.52
CA ARG A 103 22.17 22.99 4.61
C ARG A 103 22.96 21.67 4.80
N GLY A 104 22.78 20.73 3.88
CA GLY A 104 23.68 19.61 3.58
C GLY A 104 24.01 19.57 2.08
N SER A 105 25.20 19.10 1.71
CA SER A 105 25.80 19.19 0.37
C SER A 105 25.30 18.14 -0.65
N GLY A 106 24.01 17.77 -0.59
CA GLY A 106 23.35 16.90 -1.57
C GLY A 106 22.47 17.68 -2.56
N PRO A 107 22.01 17.06 -3.66
CA PRO A 107 21.04 17.68 -4.57
C PRO A 107 19.82 18.16 -3.78
N ARG A 108 19.50 19.46 -3.91
CA ARG A 108 18.40 20.11 -3.20
C ARG A 108 17.09 19.79 -3.88
N TRP A 109 16.38 18.79 -3.37
CA TRP A 109 15.00 18.55 -3.77
C TRP A 109 14.05 19.45 -2.98
N VAL A 110 12.99 19.94 -3.64
CA VAL A 110 11.92 20.68 -2.94
C VAL A 110 11.07 19.65 -2.21
N LEU A 111 10.91 19.87 -0.90
CA LEU A 111 10.09 19.03 -0.02
C LEU A 111 8.82 19.79 0.35
N VAL A 112 7.67 19.19 0.05
CA VAL A 112 6.37 19.69 0.53
C VAL A 112 5.75 18.65 1.45
N TRP A 113 5.27 19.10 2.61
CA TRP A 113 4.64 18.27 3.61
C TRP A 113 3.15 18.61 3.73
N TYR A 114 2.32 17.57 3.82
CA TYR A 114 0.88 17.69 4.04
C TYR A 114 0.41 16.69 5.10
N SER A 115 -0.33 17.15 6.10
CA SER A 115 -0.97 16.29 7.11
C SER A 115 -2.27 15.72 6.55
N VAL A 116 -2.36 14.39 6.51
CA VAL A 116 -3.55 13.65 6.04
C VAL A 116 -4.29 12.96 7.18
N HIS A 117 -3.80 13.07 8.41
CA HIS A 117 -4.46 12.50 9.57
C HIS A 117 -5.70 13.32 9.94
N ASN A 118 -6.88 12.80 9.61
CA ASN A 118 -8.16 13.49 9.83
C ASN A 118 -8.68 13.38 11.29
N GLY A 119 -7.89 12.82 12.21
CA GLY A 119 -8.28 12.63 13.61
C GLY A 119 -9.26 11.47 13.84
N HIS A 120 -9.70 10.81 12.77
CA HIS A 120 -10.58 9.65 12.84
C HIS A 120 -9.79 8.38 13.19
N PRO A 121 -10.28 7.55 14.12
CA PRO A 121 -9.66 6.27 14.41
C PRO A 121 -9.78 5.33 13.20
N GLN A 122 -8.82 4.40 13.02
CA GLN A 122 -8.82 3.40 11.94
C GLN A 122 -10.17 2.67 11.80
N CYS A 123 -10.90 2.45 12.90
CA CYS A 123 -12.21 1.80 12.90
C CYS A 123 -13.32 2.60 12.18
N SER A 124 -13.19 3.92 12.05
CA SER A 124 -14.13 4.71 11.24
C SER A 124 -13.90 4.47 9.76
N HIS A 125 -12.64 4.28 9.33
CA HIS A 125 -12.32 4.02 7.92
C HIS A 125 -12.83 2.66 7.44
N SER A 126 -12.82 1.63 8.29
CA SER A 126 -13.23 0.27 7.90
C SER A 126 -14.68 0.21 7.40
N THR A 127 -15.61 0.88 8.08
CA THR A 127 -17.03 0.86 7.71
C THR A 127 -17.31 1.53 6.36
N PHE A 128 -16.65 2.65 6.07
CA PHE A 128 -16.84 3.35 4.79
C PHE A 128 -16.19 2.62 3.62
N LEU A 129 -15.03 2.01 3.86
CA LEU A 129 -14.37 1.16 2.88
C LEU A 129 -15.23 -0.05 2.54
N GLU A 130 -15.81 -0.72 3.54
CA GLU A 130 -16.70 -1.86 3.33
C GLU A 130 -17.90 -1.48 2.46
N SER A 131 -18.67 -0.47 2.87
CA SER A 131 -19.84 -0.01 2.12
C SER A 131 -19.51 0.52 0.72
N GLY A 132 -18.33 1.12 0.54
CA GLY A 132 -17.88 1.58 -0.77
C GLY A 132 -17.49 0.44 -1.71
N LEU A 133 -16.80 -0.57 -1.19
CA LEU A 133 -16.37 -1.75 -1.94
C LEU A 133 -17.55 -2.67 -2.29
N GLU A 134 -18.58 -2.78 -1.44
CA GLU A 134 -19.81 -3.56 -1.72
C GLU A 134 -20.54 -3.11 -2.98
N LYS A 135 -20.27 -1.88 -3.47
CA LYS A 135 -20.81 -1.40 -4.75
C LYS A 135 -20.17 -2.08 -5.96
N ASN A 136 -18.97 -2.64 -5.81
CA ASN A 136 -18.18 -3.23 -6.89
C ASN A 136 -17.81 -4.69 -6.66
N PHE A 137 -18.06 -5.26 -5.48
CA PHE A 137 -17.71 -6.64 -5.13
C PHE A 137 -18.87 -7.33 -4.43
N GLU A 138 -19.13 -8.60 -4.76
CA GLU A 138 -20.22 -9.39 -4.18
C GLU A 138 -19.98 -9.70 -2.70
N SER A 139 -18.73 -10.00 -2.33
CA SER A 139 -18.37 -10.30 -0.95
C SER A 139 -17.22 -9.40 -0.51
N VAL A 140 -17.49 -8.59 0.52
CA VAL A 140 -16.53 -7.68 1.12
C VAL A 140 -16.54 -7.91 2.63
N LEU A 141 -15.35 -7.85 3.23
CA LEU A 141 -15.16 -7.74 4.68
C LEU A 141 -14.03 -6.77 4.93
N VAL A 142 -14.28 -5.73 5.73
CA VAL A 142 -13.23 -4.80 6.18
C VAL A 142 -13.17 -4.77 7.70
N SER A 143 -11.97 -4.97 8.25
CA SER A 143 -11.79 -4.99 9.70
C SER A 143 -10.45 -4.39 10.13
N VAL A 144 -10.36 -3.96 11.38
CA VAL A 144 -9.09 -3.54 11.99
C VAL A 144 -8.54 -4.72 12.80
N VAL A 145 -7.40 -5.23 12.38
CA VAL A 145 -6.79 -6.45 12.95
C VAL A 145 -5.36 -6.19 13.40
N ASP A 146 -4.81 -7.10 14.20
CA ASP A 146 -3.35 -7.14 14.39
C ASP A 146 -2.70 -7.54 13.07
N CYS A 147 -1.73 -6.74 12.62
CA CYS A 147 -0.98 -7.00 11.40
C CYS A 147 -0.33 -8.39 11.49
N PRO A 148 -0.56 -9.29 10.51
CA PRO A 148 0.15 -10.56 10.47
C PRO A 148 1.65 -10.30 10.24
N ASP A 149 2.49 -11.30 10.51
CA ASP A 149 3.91 -11.18 10.18
C ASP A 149 4.10 -11.17 8.66
N LEU A 150 4.28 -9.98 8.09
CA LEU A 150 4.41 -9.76 6.65
C LEU A 150 5.72 -10.28 6.06
N THR A 151 6.68 -10.74 6.89
CA THR A 151 7.85 -11.46 6.38
C THR A 151 7.51 -12.87 5.91
N GLN A 152 6.35 -13.38 6.31
CA GLN A 152 5.90 -14.73 5.96
C GLN A 152 5.13 -14.75 4.63
N LYS A 153 4.94 -15.95 4.09
CA LYS A 153 4.08 -16.16 2.93
C LYS A 153 2.64 -15.74 3.23
N PRO A 154 1.90 -15.23 2.22
CA PRO A 154 2.34 -15.00 0.84
C PRO A 154 3.14 -13.71 0.62
N PHE A 155 3.20 -12.80 1.60
CA PHE A 155 3.69 -11.42 1.40
C PHE A 155 5.20 -11.34 1.17
N ASN A 156 5.99 -12.10 1.94
CA ASN A 156 7.44 -12.12 1.85
C ASN A 156 8.08 -10.70 1.85
N LEU A 157 7.61 -9.78 2.70
CA LEU A 157 8.16 -8.43 2.81
C LEU A 157 9.44 -8.39 3.68
N SER A 158 10.13 -7.25 3.67
CA SER A 158 11.39 -7.06 4.40
C SER A 158 11.21 -6.70 5.88
N ALA A 159 9.97 -6.48 6.33
CA ALA A 159 9.63 -6.17 7.71
C ALA A 159 8.34 -6.88 8.15
N LYS A 160 8.13 -6.96 9.48
CA LYS A 160 7.04 -7.74 10.08
C LYS A 160 5.67 -7.09 9.98
N GLY A 161 5.60 -5.77 9.89
CA GLY A 161 4.33 -5.06 9.84
C GLY A 161 4.43 -3.70 9.16
N LEU A 162 3.33 -2.94 9.22
CA LEU A 162 3.16 -1.63 8.54
C LEU A 162 3.03 -0.47 9.53
N CYS A 163 3.37 -0.68 10.80
CA CYS A 163 3.11 0.29 11.87
C CYS A 163 4.36 1.03 12.32
N GLY A 164 4.12 2.15 13.03
CA GLY A 164 5.13 3.08 13.50
C GLY A 164 5.33 4.23 12.52
N SER A 165 4.83 5.41 12.90
CA SER A 165 5.05 6.69 12.23
C SER A 165 4.80 6.71 10.69
N PRO A 166 3.70 6.11 10.19
CA PRO A 166 3.47 5.91 8.76
C PRO A 166 3.35 7.25 8.00
N ARG A 167 4.03 7.35 6.85
CA ARG A 167 4.00 8.51 5.96
C ARG A 167 4.23 8.08 4.52
N LEU A 168 3.66 8.81 3.56
CA LEU A 168 3.91 8.57 2.14
C LEU A 168 5.07 9.42 1.63
N ALA A 169 5.78 8.90 0.63
CA ALA A 169 6.81 9.58 -0.13
C ALA A 169 6.46 9.49 -1.62
N ASP A 170 6.06 10.62 -2.21
CA ASP A 170 5.84 10.77 -3.66
C ASP A 170 7.06 11.49 -4.26
N VAL A 171 7.93 10.71 -4.90
CA VAL A 171 9.24 11.12 -5.39
C VAL A 171 9.21 11.22 -6.91
N GLY A 172 9.64 12.36 -7.47
CA GLY A 172 9.74 12.54 -8.93
C GLY A 172 8.39 12.45 -9.63
N GLY A 173 8.30 11.80 -10.79
CA GLY A 173 7.00 11.56 -11.43
C GLY A 173 7.08 11.19 -12.91
N PRO A 174 5.94 10.86 -13.55
CA PRO A 174 5.86 10.60 -14.99
C PRO A 174 6.53 11.66 -15.89
N PRO A 175 6.50 12.97 -15.58
CA PRO A 175 7.23 13.99 -16.35
C PRO A 175 8.76 13.85 -16.39
N TYR A 176 9.36 13.01 -15.54
CA TYR A 176 10.78 12.68 -15.66
C TYR A 176 11.03 11.50 -16.60
N LEU A 177 10.02 10.66 -16.86
CA LEU A 177 10.06 9.62 -17.89
C LEU A 177 9.63 10.16 -19.27
N LEU A 178 8.65 11.06 -19.29
CA LEU A 178 7.94 11.53 -20.48
C LEU A 178 8.14 13.04 -20.70
N PRO A 179 8.22 13.52 -21.94
CA PRO A 179 8.12 12.75 -23.19
C PRO A 179 9.42 12.01 -23.55
N LEU A 180 10.54 12.44 -22.97
CA LEU A 180 11.84 11.77 -23.06
C LEU A 180 12.40 11.58 -21.65
N PRO A 181 13.09 10.45 -21.39
CA PRO A 181 13.56 10.12 -20.06
C PRO A 181 14.74 10.99 -19.61
N GLN A 182 14.61 11.57 -18.42
CA GLN A 182 15.65 12.30 -17.70
C GLN A 182 16.47 11.31 -16.85
N LYS A 183 17.38 10.57 -17.51
CA LYS A 183 18.12 9.46 -16.88
C LYS A 183 19.04 9.86 -15.71
N ASP A 184 19.27 11.15 -15.50
CA ASP A 184 20.00 11.74 -14.37
C ASP A 184 19.16 11.84 -13.08
N LYS A 185 17.84 11.61 -13.15
CA LYS A 185 16.94 11.53 -12.00
C LYS A 185 17.09 10.21 -11.26
N LEU A 186 18.16 10.12 -10.48
CA LEU A 186 18.54 8.95 -9.68
C LEU A 186 18.27 9.21 -8.19
N TYR A 187 17.72 8.20 -7.52
CA TYR A 187 17.32 8.29 -6.11
C TYR A 187 17.76 7.05 -5.34
N ASN A 188 17.81 7.17 -4.01
CA ASN A 188 18.17 6.10 -3.10
C ASN A 188 17.21 6.07 -1.91
N GLN A 189 16.69 4.90 -1.56
CA GLN A 189 15.65 4.76 -0.53
C GLN A 189 16.13 5.17 0.87
N ALA A 190 17.40 5.00 1.22
CA ALA A 190 17.92 5.47 2.52
C ALA A 190 17.97 7.00 2.60
N GLU A 191 18.20 7.66 1.47
CA GLU A 191 18.12 9.12 1.39
C GLU A 191 16.67 9.60 1.48
N ILE A 192 15.73 8.92 0.81
CA ILE A 192 14.30 9.20 0.96
C ILE A 192 13.86 9.05 2.41
N ALA A 193 14.29 7.99 3.11
CA ALA A 193 13.99 7.77 4.53
C ALA A 193 14.39 8.98 5.39
N ARG A 194 15.55 9.59 5.13
CA ARG A 194 15.99 10.81 5.83
C ARG A 194 15.17 12.03 5.45
N GLN A 195 14.85 12.20 4.17
CA GLN A 195 14.07 13.34 3.68
C GLN A 195 12.65 13.35 4.21
N VAL A 196 12.06 12.17 4.42
CA VAL A 196 10.76 12.05 5.07
C VAL A 196 10.85 12.04 6.60
N GLU A 197 11.98 12.44 7.18
CA GLU A 197 12.19 12.53 8.63
C GLU A 197 11.97 11.18 9.36
N LEU A 198 12.33 10.06 8.72
CA LEU A 198 12.23 8.70 9.28
C LEU A 198 13.48 7.86 8.91
N PRO A 199 14.68 8.22 9.39
CA PRO A 199 15.86 7.38 9.21
C PRO A 199 15.61 5.98 9.78
N GLY A 200 16.00 4.94 9.04
CA GLY A 200 15.73 3.55 9.42
C GLY A 200 14.32 3.08 9.07
N ALA A 201 13.66 3.73 8.11
CA ALA A 201 12.35 3.31 7.64
C ALA A 201 12.36 1.90 7.00
N PHE A 202 11.28 1.16 7.25
CA PHE A 202 10.76 0.20 6.30
C PHE A 202 10.03 0.95 5.19
N ILE A 203 10.42 0.71 3.94
CA ILE A 203 9.90 1.35 2.74
C ILE A 203 9.32 0.26 1.83
N LEU A 204 8.06 0.45 1.42
CA LEU A 204 7.41 -0.40 0.43
C LEU A 204 6.57 0.43 -0.55
N GLY A 205 6.50 -0.01 -1.80
CA GLY A 205 5.69 0.65 -2.81
C GLY A 205 6.14 0.40 -4.24
N ALA A 206 5.78 1.31 -5.14
CA ALA A 206 5.95 1.18 -6.58
C ALA A 206 6.85 2.29 -7.15
N GLY A 207 7.55 2.03 -8.25
CA GLY A 207 8.37 3.02 -8.92
C GLY A 207 9.12 2.47 -10.12
N ALA A 208 9.98 3.28 -10.75
CA ALA A 208 10.85 2.80 -11.82
C ALA A 208 12.16 2.23 -11.25
N GLY A 209 12.53 1.03 -11.70
CA GLY A 209 13.72 0.32 -11.23
C GLY A 209 15.02 0.95 -11.71
N PRO A 210 16.13 0.81 -10.96
CA PRO A 210 17.40 1.50 -11.21
C PRO A 210 18.06 1.00 -12.50
N TRP A 211 17.86 1.69 -13.63
CA TRP A 211 18.37 1.30 -14.94
C TRP A 211 19.90 1.16 -14.96
N GLN A 212 20.62 1.94 -14.14
CA GLN A 212 22.06 1.86 -14.00
C GLN A 212 22.55 0.58 -13.30
N VAL A 213 21.67 -0.11 -12.56
CA VAL A 213 21.94 -1.39 -11.89
C VAL A 213 21.38 -2.55 -12.71
N VAL A 214 20.15 -2.41 -13.21
CA VAL A 214 19.43 -3.45 -13.97
C VAL A 214 19.92 -3.55 -15.43
N GLY A 215 20.48 -2.46 -15.95
CA GLY A 215 20.98 -2.32 -17.33
C GLY A 215 19.93 -1.83 -18.33
N VAL A 216 18.64 -1.88 -17.98
CA VAL A 216 17.50 -1.47 -18.80
C VAL A 216 16.40 -0.85 -17.93
N ASN A 217 15.41 -0.23 -18.57
CA ASN A 217 14.20 0.22 -17.87
C ASN A 217 13.44 -0.97 -17.24
N SER A 218 12.77 -0.73 -16.11
CA SER A 218 12.07 -1.79 -15.36
C SER A 218 11.05 -1.23 -14.37
N GLU A 219 10.06 -2.05 -14.02
CA GLU A 219 9.14 -1.79 -12.90
C GLU A 219 9.77 -2.22 -11.58
N LEU A 220 9.74 -1.38 -10.55
CA LEU A 220 10.20 -1.71 -9.20
C LEU A 220 9.02 -2.00 -8.26
N ALA A 221 8.96 -3.21 -7.72
CA ALA A 221 8.17 -3.52 -6.53
C ALA A 221 9.10 -3.43 -5.31
N CYS A 222 9.03 -2.32 -4.58
CA CYS A 222 9.95 -2.00 -3.49
C CYS A 222 9.52 -2.65 -2.17
N THR A 223 10.46 -3.31 -1.49
CA THR A 223 10.35 -3.68 -0.08
C THR A 223 11.74 -3.72 0.54
N VAL A 224 12.07 -2.71 1.32
CA VAL A 224 13.41 -2.56 1.91
C VAL A 224 13.32 -2.00 3.33
N GLN A 225 14.06 -2.60 4.25
CA GLN A 225 14.34 -2.02 5.55
C GLN A 225 15.72 -1.40 5.48
N VAL A 226 15.82 -0.08 5.61
CA VAL A 226 17.12 0.62 5.62
C VAL A 226 17.65 0.80 7.04
N ALA A 227 18.96 1.01 7.18
CA ALA A 227 19.56 1.41 8.44
C ALA A 227 19.25 2.89 8.78
N ALA A 228 19.27 3.23 10.07
CA ALA A 228 19.10 4.61 10.53
C ALA A 228 20.30 5.50 10.17
N GLU A 229 21.49 4.91 10.08
CA GLU A 229 22.73 5.57 9.70
C GLU A 229 23.29 4.93 8.43
N GLY A 230 23.89 5.75 7.56
CA GLY A 230 24.44 5.28 6.28
C GLY A 230 23.37 5.04 5.21
N ASN A 231 23.75 4.35 4.13
CA ASN A 231 22.88 4.01 3.01
C ASN A 231 22.63 2.50 2.87
N GLU A 232 23.09 1.72 3.85
CA GLU A 232 23.04 0.27 3.75
C GLU A 232 21.64 -0.28 4.09
N PRO A 233 21.13 -1.25 3.33
CA PRO A 233 19.92 -1.97 3.69
C PRO A 233 20.19 -2.94 4.85
N ILE A 234 19.27 -3.01 5.81
CA ILE A 234 19.21 -4.10 6.80
C ILE A 234 18.62 -5.36 6.15
N SER A 235 17.60 -5.19 5.32
CA SER A 235 16.95 -6.27 4.59
C SER A 235 16.36 -5.75 3.29
N ILE A 236 16.54 -6.50 2.21
CA ILE A 236 16.00 -6.20 0.90
C ILE A 236 15.33 -7.44 0.32
N ASN A 237 14.10 -7.28 -0.14
CA ASN A 237 13.40 -8.27 -0.94
C ASN A 237 12.63 -7.62 -2.10
N SER A 238 13.12 -6.46 -2.56
CA SER A 238 12.57 -5.75 -3.70
C SER A 238 12.71 -6.59 -4.96
N HIS A 239 11.77 -6.40 -5.89
CA HIS A 239 11.78 -7.07 -7.19
C HIS A 239 11.76 -6.04 -8.30
N VAL A 240 12.37 -6.38 -9.43
CA VAL A 240 12.24 -5.64 -10.68
C VAL A 240 11.67 -6.51 -11.77
N THR A 241 10.78 -5.95 -12.59
CA THR A 241 10.27 -6.60 -13.79
C THR A 241 10.72 -5.84 -15.02
N LYS A 242 11.32 -6.53 -15.99
CA LYS A 242 11.78 -5.94 -17.26
C LYS A 242 11.30 -6.75 -18.46
N VAL A 243 11.26 -6.14 -19.64
CA VAL A 243 10.93 -6.84 -20.89
C VAL A 243 12.18 -7.54 -21.43
N ASN A 244 12.07 -8.84 -21.72
CA ASN A 244 13.07 -9.62 -22.44
C ASN A 244 13.03 -9.23 -23.93
N PRO A 245 14.13 -8.70 -24.51
CA PRO A 245 14.12 -8.23 -25.90
C PRO A 245 14.08 -9.36 -26.93
N GLN A 246 14.37 -10.61 -26.55
CA GLN A 246 14.35 -11.75 -27.46
C GLN A 246 12.94 -12.29 -27.71
N ASN A 247 12.06 -12.26 -26.72
CA ASN A 247 10.71 -12.83 -26.82
C ASN A 247 9.57 -11.88 -26.42
N ASN A 248 9.89 -10.64 -26.01
CA ASN A 248 8.94 -9.65 -25.51
C ASN A 248 8.09 -10.11 -24.31
N LEU A 249 8.57 -11.10 -23.56
CA LEU A 249 7.97 -11.52 -22.30
C LEU A 249 8.64 -10.80 -21.14
N TRP A 250 7.98 -10.80 -19.98
CA TRP A 250 8.53 -10.23 -18.76
C TRP A 250 9.63 -11.13 -18.19
N VAL A 251 10.51 -10.53 -17.39
CA VAL A 251 11.47 -11.22 -16.53
C VAL A 251 11.42 -10.54 -15.17
N LEU A 252 10.98 -11.28 -14.16
CA LEU A 252 11.01 -10.85 -12.76
C LEU A 252 12.32 -11.29 -12.11
N GLU A 253 13.03 -10.36 -11.48
CA GLU A 253 14.28 -10.62 -10.77
C GLU A 253 14.25 -9.98 -9.38
N LYS A 254 14.99 -10.56 -8.43
CA LYS A 254 15.26 -9.90 -7.15
C LYS A 254 16.25 -8.76 -7.36
N LEU A 255 15.95 -7.59 -6.81
CA LEU A 255 16.85 -6.45 -6.80
C LEU A 255 17.67 -6.44 -5.52
N ASN A 256 19.00 -6.39 -5.65
CA ASN A 256 19.93 -6.22 -4.54
C ASN A 256 20.55 -4.81 -4.55
N SER A 257 19.69 -3.78 -4.58
CA SER A 257 20.08 -2.37 -4.53
C SER A 257 18.97 -1.54 -3.89
N THR A 258 19.35 -0.46 -3.21
CA THR A 258 18.41 0.52 -2.65
C THR A 258 18.14 1.69 -3.60
N ASP A 259 18.58 1.60 -4.85
CA ASP A 259 18.43 2.66 -5.83
C ASP A 259 17.12 2.50 -6.60
N PHE A 260 16.61 3.64 -7.07
CA PHE A 260 15.52 3.73 -8.05
C PHE A 260 15.73 5.00 -8.89
N ASN A 261 14.90 5.23 -9.89
CA ASN A 261 15.00 6.43 -10.72
C ASN A 261 13.63 6.95 -11.12
N LEU A 262 13.61 8.15 -11.72
CA LEU A 262 12.46 8.82 -12.35
C LEU A 262 11.28 9.11 -11.43
N MET A 263 10.66 8.08 -10.85
CA MET A 263 9.54 8.18 -9.94
C MET A 263 9.49 7.04 -8.91
N GLY A 264 8.91 7.33 -7.76
CA GLY A 264 8.60 6.35 -6.74
C GLY A 264 7.50 6.83 -5.79
N ASN A 265 6.63 5.91 -5.41
CA ASN A 265 5.45 6.13 -4.58
C ASN A 265 5.48 5.10 -3.46
N PHE A 266 5.80 5.54 -2.25
CA PHE A 266 6.15 4.63 -1.15
C PHE A 266 5.46 4.97 0.17
N LEU A 267 4.98 3.92 0.85
CA LEU A 267 4.79 3.98 2.28
C LEU A 267 6.14 3.84 3.00
N CYS A 268 6.41 4.77 3.90
CA CYS A 268 7.53 4.73 4.85
C CYS A 268 6.97 4.56 6.27
N CYS A 269 7.44 3.56 7.01
CA CYS A 269 7.07 3.32 8.41
C CYS A 269 8.22 2.64 9.18
N GLU A 270 8.03 2.33 10.46
CA GLU A 270 9.05 1.65 11.27
C GLU A 270 9.02 0.11 11.15
N GLY A 271 8.14 -0.44 10.30
CA GLY A 271 8.05 -1.88 10.06
C GLY A 271 7.52 -2.71 11.26
N LYS A 272 6.90 -2.04 12.24
CA LYS A 272 6.49 -2.67 13.51
C LYS A 272 5.16 -3.41 13.38
N PRO A 273 4.92 -4.44 14.22
CA PRO A 273 3.58 -4.97 14.44
C PRO A 273 2.64 -3.88 15.01
N GLY A 274 1.34 -4.06 14.82
CA GLY A 274 0.31 -3.16 15.34
C GLY A 274 -1.01 -3.33 14.60
N LYS A 275 -1.94 -2.39 14.79
CA LYS A 275 -3.25 -2.42 14.11
C LYS A 275 -3.17 -1.91 12.67
N VAL A 276 -3.77 -2.66 11.76
CA VAL A 276 -3.89 -2.35 10.33
C VAL A 276 -5.32 -2.62 9.85
N ILE A 277 -5.69 -2.03 8.71
CA ILE A 277 -6.95 -2.32 8.03
C ILE A 277 -6.74 -3.56 7.17
N GLU A 278 -7.47 -4.63 7.47
CA GLU A 278 -7.62 -5.80 6.60
C GLU A 278 -8.81 -5.58 5.67
N ILE A 279 -8.61 -5.82 4.37
CA ILE A 279 -9.68 -5.85 3.38
C ILE A 279 -9.69 -7.21 2.70
N LYS A 280 -10.84 -7.87 2.70
CA LYS A 280 -11.11 -9.06 1.87
C LYS A 280 -12.21 -8.69 0.90
N ALA A 281 -11.95 -8.84 -0.40
CA ALA A 281 -12.93 -8.57 -1.44
C ALA A 281 -12.94 -9.71 -2.47
N ARG A 282 -14.10 -10.19 -2.86
CA ARG A 282 -14.24 -11.31 -3.80
C ARG A 282 -15.33 -11.04 -4.80
N LYS A 283 -15.10 -11.54 -6.02
CA LYS A 283 -15.99 -11.47 -7.16
C LYS A 283 -16.40 -10.02 -7.47
N ARG A 284 -15.70 -9.41 -8.42
CA ARG A 284 -15.99 -8.06 -8.86
C ARG A 284 -17.28 -8.06 -9.68
N THR A 285 -18.26 -7.26 -9.25
CA THR A 285 -19.57 -7.09 -9.87
C THR A 285 -19.78 -5.73 -10.52
N GLY A 286 -18.91 -4.76 -10.21
CA GLY A 286 -18.91 -3.42 -10.80
C GLY A 286 -17.72 -3.17 -11.72
N ASP A 287 -17.70 -1.96 -12.28
CA ASP A 287 -16.70 -1.56 -13.29
C ASP A 287 -15.34 -1.19 -12.67
N GLU A 288 -15.32 -0.81 -11.39
CA GLU A 288 -14.10 -0.31 -10.74
C GLU A 288 -13.18 -1.44 -10.27
N ASN A 289 -11.89 -1.32 -10.59
CA ASN A 289 -10.87 -2.21 -10.04
C ASN A 289 -10.75 -2.06 -8.51
N PHE A 290 -10.04 -2.99 -7.86
CA PHE A 290 -9.95 -3.05 -6.40
C PHE A 290 -9.41 -1.75 -5.77
N MET A 291 -8.37 -1.14 -6.35
CA MET A 291 -7.76 0.07 -5.81
C MET A 291 -8.57 1.32 -6.16
N SER A 292 -9.11 1.43 -7.38
CA SER A 292 -10.04 2.51 -7.75
C SER A 292 -11.28 2.51 -6.84
N ALA A 293 -11.90 1.36 -6.60
CA ALA A 293 -13.05 1.24 -5.73
C ALA A 293 -12.70 1.65 -4.28
N THR A 294 -11.52 1.25 -3.79
CA THR A 294 -10.99 1.67 -2.49
C THR A 294 -10.79 3.18 -2.42
N ARG A 295 -10.19 3.79 -3.45
CA ARG A 295 -9.93 5.24 -3.51
C ARG A 295 -11.23 6.02 -3.52
N GLN A 296 -12.15 5.62 -4.39
CA GLN A 296 -13.45 6.27 -4.54
C GLN A 296 -14.29 6.17 -3.26
N ALA A 297 -14.23 5.04 -2.54
CA ALA A 297 -14.90 4.91 -1.23
C ALA A 297 -14.41 5.97 -0.23
N LEU A 298 -13.09 6.17 -0.14
CA LEU A 298 -12.51 7.22 0.72
C LEU A 298 -12.84 8.62 0.21
N GLN A 299 -12.75 8.86 -1.09
CA GLN A 299 -13.05 10.16 -1.69
C GLN A 299 -14.51 10.57 -1.48
N GLN A 300 -15.45 9.63 -1.61
CA GLN A 300 -16.87 9.89 -1.35
C GLN A 300 -17.13 10.30 0.11
N GLN A 301 -16.38 9.73 1.05
CA GLN A 301 -16.54 10.01 2.47
C GLN A 301 -15.88 11.32 2.90
N TYR A 302 -14.66 11.59 2.43
CA TYR A 302 -13.84 12.70 2.92
C TYR A 302 -13.78 13.89 1.95
N GLY A 303 -14.33 13.76 0.75
CA GLY A 303 -14.39 14.81 -0.26
C GLY A 303 -12.99 15.35 -0.61
N PRO A 304 -12.76 16.67 -0.52
CA PRO A 304 -11.46 17.26 -0.86
C PRO A 304 -10.40 17.06 0.24
N GLN A 305 -10.74 16.46 1.39
CA GLN A 305 -9.77 16.19 2.44
C GLN A 305 -9.00 14.90 2.10
N PRO A 306 -7.69 14.97 1.79
CA PRO A 306 -6.95 13.79 1.37
C PRO A 306 -6.83 12.77 2.49
N VAL A 307 -7.05 11.51 2.15
CA VAL A 307 -6.73 10.34 2.97
C VAL A 307 -5.75 9.51 2.17
N ALA A 308 -4.60 9.21 2.78
CA ALA A 308 -3.54 8.44 2.16
C ALA A 308 -3.39 7.09 2.86
N LEU A 309 -3.29 6.03 2.06
CA LEU A 309 -3.06 4.67 2.52
C LEU A 309 -1.90 4.05 1.76
N GLY A 310 -1.18 3.17 2.44
CA GLY A 310 -0.16 2.36 1.81
C GLY A 310 -0.05 1.00 2.48
N GLY A 311 0.54 0.05 1.77
CA GLY A 311 0.65 -1.32 2.27
C GLY A 311 0.77 -2.33 1.15
N VAL A 312 0.13 -3.48 1.36
CA VAL A 312 0.23 -4.64 0.49
C VAL A 312 -1.14 -5.27 0.28
N PHE A 313 -1.40 -5.73 -0.93
CA PHE A 313 -2.50 -6.66 -1.20
C PHE A 313 -2.02 -7.86 -2.00
N VAL A 314 -2.78 -8.94 -1.90
CA VAL A 314 -2.55 -10.16 -2.65
C VAL A 314 -3.79 -10.44 -3.47
N ILE A 315 -3.58 -10.64 -4.77
CA ILE A 315 -4.57 -11.27 -5.64
C ILE A 315 -4.45 -12.77 -5.36
N GLU A 316 -5.32 -13.33 -4.51
CA GLU A 316 -5.25 -14.74 -4.09
C GLU A 316 -5.70 -15.69 -5.21
N LYS A 317 -6.65 -15.25 -6.05
CA LYS A 317 -7.23 -15.99 -7.17
C LYS A 317 -7.57 -15.06 -8.33
N GLY A 318 -7.65 -15.63 -9.52
CA GLY A 318 -7.92 -14.92 -10.76
C GLY A 318 -6.64 -14.51 -11.48
N LYS A 319 -6.77 -13.47 -12.28
CA LYS A 319 -5.76 -12.89 -13.15
C LYS A 319 -5.90 -11.38 -13.19
N ALA A 320 -4.82 -10.69 -13.53
CA ALA A 320 -4.79 -9.26 -13.65
C ALA A 320 -4.04 -8.80 -14.90
N ASN A 321 -4.47 -7.66 -15.44
CA ASN A 321 -3.76 -6.94 -16.46
C ASN A 321 -2.66 -6.12 -15.79
N LEU A 322 -1.42 -6.43 -16.13
CA LEU A 322 -0.22 -5.74 -15.66
C LEU A 322 0.55 -5.20 -16.85
N HIS A 323 1.22 -4.06 -16.69
CA HIS A 323 2.19 -3.60 -17.69
C HIS A 323 3.64 -3.71 -17.18
N VAL A 324 4.56 -3.78 -18.14
CA VAL A 324 6.00 -3.64 -17.93
C VAL A 324 6.53 -2.66 -18.98
N MET A 325 7.21 -1.62 -18.54
CA MET A 325 7.91 -0.71 -19.43
C MET A 325 9.03 -1.46 -20.19
N PRO A 326 9.07 -1.40 -21.53
CA PRO A 326 10.25 -1.81 -22.27
C PRO A 326 11.37 -0.78 -22.11
N ASP A 327 12.48 -0.97 -22.83
CA ASP A 327 13.57 0.01 -22.80
C ASP A 327 13.08 1.41 -23.20
N PHE A 328 13.82 2.41 -22.72
CA PHE A 328 13.49 3.81 -22.85
C PHE A 328 13.17 4.21 -24.30
N PRO A 329 12.14 5.05 -24.51
CA PRO A 329 11.77 5.44 -25.86
C PRO A 329 12.89 6.27 -26.49
N CYS A 330 13.23 5.96 -27.75
CA CYS A 330 14.20 6.71 -28.54
C CYS A 330 13.62 7.99 -29.15
N ALA A 331 12.29 8.12 -29.16
CA ALA A 331 11.55 9.27 -29.68
C ALA A 331 10.59 9.80 -28.61
N PRO A 332 10.24 11.10 -28.62
CA PRO A 332 9.35 11.66 -27.61
C PRO A 332 7.95 11.06 -27.67
N LEU A 333 7.43 10.57 -26.55
CA LEU A 333 6.03 10.16 -26.40
C LEU A 333 5.20 11.36 -25.94
N SER A 334 4.19 11.74 -26.70
CA SER A 334 3.49 13.03 -26.58
C SER A 334 2.01 12.91 -26.23
N SER A 335 1.45 11.70 -26.17
CA SER A 335 0.07 11.46 -25.77
C SER A 335 -0.05 10.19 -24.92
N ASP A 336 -1.20 10.01 -24.26
CA ASP A 336 -1.47 8.79 -23.48
C ASP A 336 -1.53 7.56 -24.42
N GLU A 337 -2.03 7.71 -25.64
CA GLU A 337 -2.06 6.64 -26.65
C GLU A 337 -0.64 6.21 -27.07
N GLU A 338 0.28 7.15 -27.29
CA GLU A 338 1.67 6.82 -27.61
C GLU A 338 2.37 6.11 -26.43
N VAL A 339 2.03 6.49 -25.20
CA VAL A 339 2.51 5.81 -23.98
C VAL A 339 1.97 4.39 -23.92
N ASP A 340 0.67 4.19 -24.15
CA ASP A 340 0.04 2.87 -24.14
C ASP A 340 0.58 1.96 -25.26
N GLU A 341 0.87 2.49 -26.45
CA GLU A 341 1.51 1.73 -27.53
C GLU A 341 2.95 1.31 -27.20
N TRP A 342 3.68 2.15 -26.45
CA TRP A 342 5.03 1.86 -25.99
C TRP A 342 5.03 0.79 -24.89
N LEU A 343 4.13 0.88 -23.90
CA LEU A 343 4.03 -0.08 -22.81
C LEU A 343 3.73 -1.52 -23.29
N LYS A 344 4.18 -2.51 -22.51
CA LYS A 344 3.84 -3.92 -22.76
C LYS A 344 2.88 -4.43 -21.71
N PHE A 345 1.67 -4.76 -22.14
CA PHE A 345 0.59 -5.27 -21.29
C PHE A 345 0.53 -6.79 -21.35
N TYR A 346 0.30 -7.40 -20.20
CA TYR A 346 0.23 -8.84 -20.00
C TYR A 346 -0.96 -9.19 -19.11
N GLU A 347 -1.57 -10.34 -19.37
CA GLU A 347 -2.48 -10.97 -18.41
C GLU A 347 -1.67 -11.95 -17.55
N MET A 348 -1.59 -11.67 -16.25
CA MET A 348 -0.80 -12.42 -15.27
C MET A 348 -1.70 -13.10 -14.24
N ASN A 349 -1.26 -14.25 -13.72
CA ASN A 349 -1.99 -15.17 -12.88
C ASN A 349 -1.72 -14.93 -11.39
N ALA A 350 -2.77 -15.04 -10.58
CA ALA A 350 -2.64 -15.17 -9.15
C ALA A 350 -1.84 -16.44 -8.76
N PRO A 351 -1.13 -16.45 -7.60
CA PRO A 351 -1.05 -15.37 -6.63
C PRO A 351 -0.08 -14.26 -7.05
N LEU A 352 -0.51 -12.99 -6.90
CA LEU A 352 0.32 -11.80 -7.12
C LEU A 352 0.35 -10.97 -5.82
N VAL A 353 1.54 -10.62 -5.33
CA VAL A 353 1.74 -9.73 -4.19
C VAL A 353 2.00 -8.33 -4.72
N CYS A 354 1.16 -7.36 -4.37
CA CYS A 354 1.19 -6.00 -4.89
C CYS A 354 1.42 -5.00 -3.75
N VAL A 355 2.45 -4.17 -3.90
CA VAL A 355 2.86 -3.15 -2.92
C VAL A 355 2.71 -1.77 -3.52
N GLY A 356 2.28 -0.81 -2.71
CA GLY A 356 1.98 0.52 -3.23
C GLY A 356 1.27 1.44 -2.25
N GLU A 357 0.80 2.54 -2.80
CA GLU A 357 0.06 3.58 -2.09
C GLU A 357 -1.12 4.11 -2.91
N LEU A 358 -2.01 4.78 -2.22
CA LEU A 358 -3.17 5.45 -2.77
C LEU A 358 -3.48 6.71 -1.96
N VAL A 359 -3.87 7.77 -2.66
CA VAL A 359 -4.33 9.03 -2.08
C VAL A 359 -5.72 9.34 -2.60
N SER A 360 -6.69 9.55 -1.71
CA SER A 360 -8.10 9.75 -2.09
C SER A 360 -8.33 11.00 -2.95
N HIS A 361 -7.52 12.03 -2.74
CA HIS A 361 -7.61 13.32 -3.41
C HIS A 361 -6.22 13.98 -3.46
N ASP A 362 -5.83 14.51 -4.62
CA ASP A 362 -4.62 15.32 -4.74
C ASP A 362 -4.90 16.76 -4.25
N PRO A 363 -4.21 17.26 -3.20
CA PRO A 363 -4.36 18.63 -2.71
C PRO A 363 -3.66 19.69 -3.58
N GLY A 364 -3.23 19.35 -4.80
CA GLY A 364 -2.54 20.26 -5.73
C GLY A 364 -1.02 20.08 -5.74
N LEU A 365 -0.54 18.87 -5.47
CA LEU A 365 0.89 18.51 -5.42
C LEU A 365 1.33 17.63 -6.61
N ASP A 366 0.47 17.45 -7.61
CA ASP A 366 0.72 16.58 -8.77
C ASP A 366 1.08 15.16 -8.29
N LEU A 367 0.20 14.61 -7.45
CA LEU A 367 0.37 13.31 -6.82
C LEU A 367 -0.07 12.18 -7.74
N ARG A 368 0.64 11.06 -7.69
CA ARG A 368 0.13 9.82 -8.26
C ARG A 368 -0.88 9.20 -7.29
N VAL A 369 -2.18 9.36 -7.59
CA VAL A 369 -3.26 8.98 -6.67
C VAL A 369 -3.42 7.48 -6.43
N GLU A 370 -2.90 6.64 -7.33
CA GLU A 370 -2.86 5.19 -7.20
C GLU A 370 -1.60 4.66 -7.89
N HIS A 371 -0.80 3.87 -7.18
CA HIS A 371 0.39 3.24 -7.77
C HIS A 371 0.75 1.94 -7.05
N PHE A 372 0.56 0.81 -7.72
CA PHE A 372 0.86 -0.52 -7.18
C PHE A 372 1.63 -1.37 -8.18
N HIS A 373 2.76 -1.92 -7.74
CA HIS A 373 3.54 -2.89 -8.49
C HIS A 373 3.46 -4.25 -7.82
N CYS A 374 3.38 -5.29 -8.64
CA CYS A 374 3.24 -6.67 -8.20
C CYS A 374 4.49 -7.50 -8.47
N PHE A 375 4.66 -8.55 -7.69
CA PHE A 375 5.64 -9.63 -7.87
C PHE A 375 5.03 -10.97 -7.43
N SER A 376 5.66 -12.07 -7.81
CA SER A 376 5.21 -13.42 -7.45
C SER A 376 6.36 -14.41 -7.26
N GLU A 377 6.08 -15.54 -6.62
CA GLU A 377 7.03 -16.67 -6.54
C GLU A 377 7.13 -17.46 -7.86
N HIS A 378 6.23 -17.21 -8.81
CA HIS A 378 6.18 -17.89 -10.12
C HIS A 378 6.72 -17.05 -11.28
N GLY A 379 7.32 -15.90 -10.98
CA GLY A 379 8.08 -15.11 -11.93
C GLY A 379 7.27 -14.05 -12.69
N GLU A 380 6.04 -13.76 -12.26
CA GLU A 380 5.17 -12.73 -12.82
C GLU A 380 5.12 -11.48 -11.93
N GLY A 381 5.04 -10.30 -12.55
CA GLY A 381 5.03 -9.03 -11.85
C GLY A 381 5.02 -7.85 -12.82
N GLY A 382 5.00 -6.62 -12.27
CA GLY A 382 4.86 -5.39 -13.06
C GLY A 382 3.83 -4.44 -12.46
N HIS A 383 3.41 -3.44 -13.22
CA HIS A 383 2.46 -2.43 -12.78
C HIS A 383 1.02 -2.92 -12.90
N TYR A 384 0.26 -2.91 -11.80
CA TYR A 384 -1.14 -3.35 -11.77
C TYR A 384 -2.08 -2.33 -12.40
N HIS A 385 -3.01 -2.81 -13.24
CA HIS A 385 -4.15 -2.01 -13.72
C HIS A 385 -5.48 -2.48 -13.14
N TYR A 386 -5.87 -3.72 -13.40
CA TYR A 386 -7.16 -4.30 -12.97
C TYR A 386 -7.17 -5.82 -13.08
N ASP A 387 -8.10 -6.49 -12.39
CA ASP A 387 -8.36 -7.91 -12.66
C ASP A 387 -9.07 -8.12 -14.01
N THR A 388 -8.75 -9.24 -14.67
CA THR A 388 -9.39 -9.64 -15.94
C THR A 388 -10.35 -10.81 -15.79
N THR A 389 -10.55 -11.27 -14.54
CA THR A 389 -11.35 -12.46 -14.20
C THR A 389 -12.31 -12.13 -13.05
N PRO A 390 -13.25 -11.18 -13.28
CA PRO A 390 -14.07 -10.58 -12.23
C PRO A 390 -14.87 -11.60 -11.42
N GLU A 391 -15.34 -12.67 -12.03
CA GLU A 391 -16.18 -13.70 -11.37
C GLU A 391 -15.42 -14.56 -10.34
N GLU A 392 -14.10 -14.70 -10.48
CA GLU A 392 -13.27 -15.59 -9.65
C GLU A 392 -12.25 -14.85 -8.78
N VAL A 393 -12.02 -13.56 -9.05
CA VAL A 393 -11.00 -12.78 -8.36
C VAL A 393 -11.26 -12.72 -6.85
N SER A 394 -10.21 -12.89 -6.06
CA SER A 394 -10.25 -12.66 -4.62
C SER A 394 -9.02 -11.92 -4.15
N TYR A 395 -9.23 -10.87 -3.37
CA TYR A 395 -8.22 -9.98 -2.82
C TYR A 395 -8.12 -10.13 -1.30
N LEU A 396 -6.89 -10.09 -0.78
CA LEU A 396 -6.58 -9.91 0.64
C LEU A 396 -5.59 -8.76 0.77
N ALA A 397 -5.93 -7.71 1.51
CA ALA A 397 -5.07 -6.56 1.70
C ALA A 397 -4.84 -6.22 3.17
N TYR A 398 -3.66 -5.66 3.44
CA TYR A 398 -3.32 -5.01 4.70
C TYR A 398 -2.78 -3.63 4.41
N PHE A 399 -3.47 -2.61 4.91
CA PHE A 399 -3.11 -1.22 4.72
C PHE A 399 -2.99 -0.48 6.05
N ASN A 400 -2.13 0.53 6.06
CA ASN A 400 -2.11 1.53 7.12
C ASN A 400 -2.41 2.92 6.53
N ILE A 401 -2.96 3.79 7.38
CA ILE A 401 -3.23 5.18 7.03
C ILE A 401 -1.96 5.97 7.32
N ALA A 402 -1.50 6.74 6.34
CA ALA A 402 -0.38 7.64 6.53
C ALA A 402 -0.82 8.85 7.37
N ASP A 403 0.08 9.35 8.22
CA ASP A 403 -0.14 10.59 8.95
C ASP A 403 0.16 11.82 8.09
N SER A 404 1.07 11.65 7.11
CA SER A 404 1.55 12.70 6.24
C SER A 404 1.99 12.20 4.87
N ILE A 405 2.02 13.12 3.90
CA ILE A 405 2.57 12.91 2.57
C ILE A 405 3.76 13.87 2.38
N TYR A 406 4.86 13.34 1.88
CA TYR A 406 6.05 14.09 1.48
C TYR A 406 6.19 14.06 -0.04
N ARG A 407 6.10 15.23 -0.67
CA ARG A 407 6.41 15.39 -2.09
C ARG A 407 7.89 15.73 -2.24
N VAL A 408 8.64 14.88 -2.93
CA VAL A 408 10.09 15.01 -3.13
C VAL A 408 10.40 15.19 -4.61
N ASP A 409 11.17 16.22 -4.95
CA ASP A 409 11.59 16.49 -6.34
C ASP A 409 10.43 16.53 -7.34
N GLN A 410 9.35 17.25 -6.99
CA GLN A 410 8.22 17.44 -7.89
C GLN A 410 8.68 18.00 -9.24
N PRO A 411 8.28 17.39 -10.37
CA PRO A 411 8.56 17.95 -11.68
C PRO A 411 8.02 19.38 -11.83
N PRO A 412 8.71 20.25 -12.57
CA PRO A 412 8.30 21.64 -12.72
C PRO A 412 7.03 21.82 -13.56
N VAL A 413 6.65 20.79 -14.33
CA VAL A 413 5.47 20.77 -15.21
C VAL A 413 4.82 19.41 -15.10
N SER A 414 3.50 19.38 -14.95
CA SER A 414 2.71 18.13 -14.90
C SER A 414 2.68 17.45 -16.27
N TRP A 415 2.36 16.15 -16.29
CA TRP A 415 2.19 15.44 -17.56
C TRP A 415 1.03 16.02 -18.38
N ASP A 416 -0.07 16.39 -17.73
CA ASP A 416 -1.22 16.99 -18.40
C ASP A 416 -0.89 18.34 -19.03
N ASP A 417 0.00 19.13 -18.43
CA ASP A 417 0.43 20.39 -19.01
C ASP A 417 1.47 20.20 -20.11
N ILE A 418 2.32 19.18 -20.04
CA ILE A 418 3.21 18.78 -21.14
C ILE A 418 2.39 18.41 -22.39
N LYS A 419 1.34 17.62 -22.23
CA LYS A 419 0.45 17.21 -23.33
C LYS A 419 -0.22 18.41 -24.03
N LYS A 420 -0.57 19.47 -23.29
CA LYS A 420 -1.25 20.67 -23.83
C LYS A 420 -0.33 21.64 -24.59
N GLN A 421 1.00 21.53 -24.44
CA GLN A 421 1.95 22.46 -25.06
C GLN A 421 2.28 22.12 -26.52
N LYS A 422 1.71 21.04 -27.05
CA LYS A 422 1.85 20.58 -28.44
C LYS A 422 0.49 20.51 -29.09
#